data_AF-A0A1I6B9F7-F1
#
_entry.id   AF-A0A1I6B9F7-F1
#
_cell.length_a   1.000
_cell.length_b   1.000
_cell.length_c   1.000
_cell.angle_alpha   90.00
_cell.angle_beta   90.00
_cell.angle_gamma   90.00
#
_symmetry.space_group_name_H-M   'P 1'
#
loop_
_entity.id
_entity.type
_entity.pdbx_description
1 polymer ?
#
loop_
_entity_poly.entity_id
_entity_poly.type
_entity_poly.pdbx_seq_one_letter_code
_entity_poly.pdbx_strand_id
1 'polypeptide(L)' 'MTTRLIIARPLPGTVGETRRVVHLFPLPADAAMPERLTAYCDATFGPGELELLERPLGMPCLICLQRSPRPTSELPAAES' A
#
# COMPACT_ATOMS: atom_id res chain seq x y z
N MET A 1 17.85 -6.90 -4.18
CA MET A 1 16.80 -5.99 -4.67
C MET A 1 15.87 -5.71 -3.52
N THR A 2 15.97 -4.53 -2.90
CA THR A 2 15.11 -4.12 -1.80
C THR A 2 13.83 -3.49 -2.37
N THR A 3 12.68 -3.90 -1.86
CA THR A 3 11.38 -3.33 -2.24
C THR A 3 10.92 -2.45 -1.08
N ARG A 4 10.62 -1.19 -1.36
CA ARG A 4 9.93 -0.31 -0.40
C ARG A 4 8.44 -0.50 -0.54
N LEU A 5 7.74 -0.46 0.59
CA LEU A 5 6.30 -0.52 0.66
C LEU A 5 5.74 0.90 0.76
N ILE A 6 4.87 1.27 -0.17
CA ILE A 6 4.10 2.50 -0.10
C ILE A 6 2.68 2.17 0.35
N ILE A 7 2.17 2.97 1.29
CA ILE A 7 0.82 2.87 1.83
C ILE A 7 0.06 4.10 1.36
N ALA A 8 -1.01 3.91 0.59
CA ALA A 8 -1.77 5.05 0.06
C ALA A 8 -3.26 4.72 -0.07
N ARG A 9 -4.08 5.76 -0.12
CA ARG A 9 -5.53 5.66 -0.28
C ARG A 9 -5.97 6.53 -1.47
N PRO A 10 -6.96 6.11 -2.27
CA PRO A 10 -7.50 6.96 -3.32
C PRO A 10 -8.08 8.26 -2.77
N LEU A 11 -7.86 9.37 -3.49
CA LEU A 11 -8.51 10.63 -3.15
C LEU A 11 -10.04 10.51 -3.31
N PRO A 12 -10.84 11.29 -2.56
CA PRO A 12 -12.28 11.34 -2.75
C PRO A 12 -12.65 11.59 -4.22
N GLY A 13 -13.61 10.84 -4.76
CA GLY A 13 -14.03 10.94 -6.16
C GLY A 13 -13.18 10.17 -7.18
N THR A 14 -12.01 9.62 -6.78
CA THR A 14 -11.18 8.77 -7.65
C THR A 14 -11.83 7.39 -7.85
N VAL A 15 -12.38 6.84 -6.76
CA VAL A 15 -13.12 5.57 -6.74
C VAL A 15 -14.43 5.79 -5.98
N GLY A 16 -15.41 4.92 -6.16
CA GLY A 16 -16.59 4.91 -5.29
C GLY A 16 -16.19 4.72 -3.83
N GLU A 17 -16.88 5.37 -2.89
CA GLU A 17 -16.45 5.43 -1.48
C GLU A 17 -16.29 4.05 -0.82
N THR A 18 -17.11 3.07 -1.24
CA THR A 18 -17.01 1.67 -0.79
C THR A 18 -15.69 0.99 -1.16
N ARG A 19 -14.96 1.54 -2.14
CA ARG A 19 -13.65 1.06 -2.61
C ARG A 19 -12.50 1.96 -2.15
N ARG A 20 -12.78 3.01 -1.36
CA ARG A 20 -11.78 3.95 -0.85
C ARG A 20 -11.07 3.39 0.40
N VAL A 21 -10.40 2.27 0.20
CA VAL A 21 -9.63 1.56 1.24
C VAL A 21 -8.12 1.84 1.09
N VAL A 22 -7.34 1.47 2.10
CA VAL A 22 -5.88 1.61 2.06
C VAL A 22 -5.27 0.49 1.21
N HIS A 23 -4.44 0.86 0.24
CA HIS A 23 -3.72 -0.06 -0.64
C HIS A 23 -2.22 -0.05 -0.34
N LEU A 24 -1.59 -1.17 -0.68
CA LEU A 24 -0.17 -1.41 -0.50
C LEU A 24 0.48 -1.56 -1.87
N PHE A 25 1.52 -0.76 -2.12
CA PHE A 25 2.20 -0.66 -3.41
C PHE A 25 3.66 -1.07 -3.25
N PRO A 26 4.12 -2.15 -3.91
CA PRO A 26 5.53 -2.47 -3.99
C PRO A 26 6.23 -1.53 -4.96
N LEU A 27 7.29 -0.86 -4.52
CA LEU A 27 8.20 -0.15 -5.42
C LEU A 27 9.63 -0.66 -5.23
N PRO A 28 10.38 -0.90 -6.30
CA PRO A 28 11.81 -1.12 -6.18
C PRO A 28 12.45 0.12 -5.52
N ALA A 29 13.30 -0.09 -4.51
CA ALA A 29 13.91 1.01 -3.76
C ALA A 29 14.78 1.92 -4.63
N ASP A 30 15.45 1.33 -5.63
CA ASP A 30 16.39 2.01 -6.53
C ASP A 30 15.75 2.45 -7.86
N ALA A 31 14.43 2.30 -8.03
CA ALA A 31 13.74 2.68 -9.25
C ALA A 31 13.14 4.09 -9.16
N ALA A 32 13.12 4.77 -10.31
CA ALA A 32 12.33 5.99 -10.49
C ALA A 32 10.85 5.72 -10.18
N MET A 33 10.15 6.74 -9.68
CA MET A 33 8.71 6.65 -9.44
C MET A 33 7.99 6.41 -10.77
N PRO A 34 7.21 5.33 -10.91
CA PRO A 34 6.48 5.08 -12.14
C PRO A 34 5.32 6.07 -12.30
N GLU A 35 4.91 6.33 -13.54
CA GLU A 35 3.73 7.18 -13.83
C GLU A 35 2.44 6.61 -13.26
N ARG A 36 2.38 5.28 -13.06
CA ARG A 36 1.25 4.61 -12.43
C ARG A 36 1.74 3.64 -11.36
N LEU A 37 1.09 3.69 -10.21
CA LEU A 37 1.30 2.78 -9.10
C LEU A 37 0.30 1.64 -9.16
N THR A 38 0.79 0.40 -9.10
CA THR A 38 -0.06 -0.80 -9.06
C THR A 38 0.05 -1.43 -7.69
N ALA A 39 -1.09 -1.55 -7.01
CA ALA A 39 -1.18 -2.19 -5.71
C ALA A 39 -1.11 -3.71 -5.84
N TYR A 40 -0.84 -4.41 -4.73
CA TYR A 40 -0.90 -5.88 -4.71
C TYR A 40 -2.26 -6.48 -5.11
N CYS A 41 -3.35 -5.71 -4.99
CA CYS A 41 -4.68 -6.12 -5.45
C CYS A 41 -4.96 -5.80 -6.93
N ASP A 42 -3.93 -5.48 -7.71
CA ASP A 42 -3.99 -5.14 -9.14
C ASP A 42 -4.71 -3.81 -9.46
N ALA A 43 -5.09 -3.03 -8.43
CA ALA A 43 -5.62 -1.69 -8.62
C ALA A 43 -4.49 -0.73 -9.02
N THR A 44 -4.72 0.07 -10.05
CA THR A 44 -3.71 0.98 -10.60
C THR A 44 -4.18 2.43 -10.55
N PHE A 45 -3.31 3.32 -10.05
CA PHE A 45 -3.57 4.75 -9.91
C PHE A 45 -2.42 5.57 -10.50
N GLY A 46 -2.74 6.69 -11.11
CA GLY A 46 -1.81 7.68 -11.65
C GLY A 46 -1.51 8.83 -10.68
N PRO A 47 -0.81 9.87 -11.17
CA PRO A 47 -0.42 11.02 -10.36
C PRO A 47 -1.65 11.81 -9.93
N GLY A 48 -1.70 12.22 -8.66
CA GLY A 48 -2.82 13.00 -8.12
C GLY A 48 -4.09 12.19 -7.83
N GLU A 49 -4.08 10.86 -7.97
CA GLU A 49 -5.22 10.00 -7.62
C GLU A 49 -5.11 9.40 -6.20
N LEU A 50 -3.96 9.58 -5.55
CA LEU A 50 -3.61 8.94 -4.28
C LEU A 50 -3.18 9.95 -3.21
N GLU A 51 -3.63 9.71 -2.00
CA GLU A 51 -3.11 10.28 -0.75
C GLU A 51 -2.11 9.29 -0.14
N LEU A 52 -0.86 9.73 0.01
CA LEU A 52 0.18 8.95 0.68
C LEU A 52 -0.05 8.95 2.19
N LEU A 53 0.07 7.79 2.83
CA LEU A 53 -0.13 7.61 4.26
C LEU A 53 1.17 7.18 4.95
N GLU A 54 1.49 7.80 6.08
CA GLU A 54 2.67 7.42 6.90
C GLU A 54 2.47 6.09 7.65
N ARG A 55 1.20 5.72 7.90
CA ARG A 55 0.79 4.49 8.56
C ARG A 55 -0.56 4.02 8.01
N PRO A 56 -0.93 2.73 8.15
CA PRO A 56 -2.25 2.26 7.74
C PRO A 56 -3.33 2.97 8.57
N LEU A 57 -4.06 3.90 7.96
CA LEU A 57 -5.14 4.65 8.60
C LEU A 57 -6.46 4.40 7.87
N GLY A 58 -7.42 3.79 8.57
CA GLY A 58 -8.69 3.32 8.00
C GLY A 58 -8.63 1.85 7.60
N MET A 59 -9.64 1.39 6.86
CA MET A 59 -9.74 -0.03 6.45
C MET A 59 -8.74 -0.35 5.34
N PRO A 60 -7.85 -1.33 5.53
CA PRO A 60 -6.97 -1.81 4.47
C PRO A 60 -7.72 -2.72 3.48
N CYS A 61 -7.26 -2.70 2.24
CA CYS A 61 -7.66 -3.68 1.25
C CYS A 61 -7.21 -5.08 1.70
N LEU A 62 -8.17 -5.99 1.89
CA LEU A 62 -7.89 -7.35 2.33
C LEU A 62 -6.94 -8.10 1.39
N ILE A 63 -7.11 -7.94 0.07
CA ILE A 63 -6.26 -8.57 -0.95
C ILE A 63 -4.82 -8.05 -0.84
N CYS A 64 -4.65 -6.75 -0.60
CA CYS A 64 -3.33 -6.16 -0.39
C CYS A 64 -2.63 -6.76 0.83
N LEU A 65 -3.33 -6.91 1.96
CA LEU A 65 -2.77 -7.53 3.15
C LEU A 65 -2.36 -8.99 2.90
N GLN A 66 -3.25 -9.78 2.26
CA GLN A 66 -3.00 -11.19 2.00
C GLN A 66 -1.80 -11.43 1.08
N ARG A 67 -1.62 -10.57 0.07
CA ARG A 67 -0.54 -10.69 -0.93
C ARG A 67 0.75 -9.97 -0.54
N SER A 68 0.69 -9.08 0.46
CA SER A 68 1.88 -8.37 0.92
C SER A 68 2.88 -9.35 1.56
N PRO A 69 4.19 -9.13 1.37
CA PRO A 69 5.21 -9.94 2.01
C PRO A 69 5.06 -9.82 3.53
N ARG A 70 5.11 -10.97 4.21
CA ARG A 70 5.09 -10.99 5.67
C ARG A 70 6.41 -10.41 6.18
N PRO A 71 6.40 -9.59 7.24
CA PRO A 71 7.64 -9.19 7.88
C PRO A 71 8.41 -10.45 8.30
N THR A 72 9.67 -10.54 7.89
CA THR A 72 10.62 -11.48 8.48
C THR A 72 10.96 -10.93 9.86
N SER A 73 10.15 -11.29 10.87
CA SER A 73 10.49 -11.06 12.27
C SER A 73 10.13 -12.29 13.05
N GLU A 74 11.13 -12.86 13.71
CA GLU A 74 10.99 -13.36 15.06
C GLU A 74 10.48 -12.16 15.86
N LEU A 75 9.22 -12.16 16.30
CA LEU A 75 8.74 -11.11 17.20
C LEU A 75 9.56 -11.25 18.48
N PRO A 76 10.25 -10.21 18.98
CA PRO A 76 10.83 -10.30 20.32
C PRO A 76 9.70 -10.66 21.27
N ALA A 77 9.93 -11.67 22.12
CA ALA A 77 8.95 -12.09 23.12
C ALA A 77 8.46 -10.84 23.84
N ALA A 78 7.16 -10.58 23.76
CA ALA A 78 6.56 -9.45 24.44
C ALA A 78 6.91 -9.58 25.93
N GLU A 79 7.81 -8.72 26.41
CA GLU A 79 8.12 -8.64 27.83
C GLU A 79 6.83 -8.18 28.53
N SER A 80 6.35 -9.05 29.43
CA SER A 80 5.12 -8.89 30.21
C SER A 80 5.36 -8.03 31.44
#